data_AF-A0A955X262-F1
#
_entry.id   AF-A0A955X262-F1
#
_cell.length_a   1.000
_cell.length_b   1.000
_cell.length_c   1.000
_cell.angle_alpha   90.00
_cell.angle_beta   90.00
_cell.angle_gamma   90.00
#
_symmetry.space_group_name_H-M   'P 1'
#
loop_
_entity.id
_entity.type
_entity.pdbx_description
1 polymer ?
#
loop_
_entity_poly.entity_id
_entity_poly.type
_entity_poly.pdbx_seq_one_letter_code
_entity_poly.pdbx_strand_id
1 'polypeptide(L)'
;MSLSEDRKRTLLLVGILGVVLGTGLVQYLWQQKREAAAVAQANRPEARAQAALQDADRATLAHDLGAADQALLRAREALDAVLLERPTDEGALRSRLVVARRLANVAEQAGRAAQAREHLSDAWRRAQALFEAQRTGERARLDLLTVARELAAVLDRAGEHSAAAQRTEEAAKAVEGSLKGLTPPHTVRLALVDTWEAAARGHGAAKTADAAIAAARQAIAHAEGAVKTSDQPAVA
;
A
#
# COMPACT_ATOMS: atom_id res chain seq x y z
N MET A 1 31.59 18.15 -72.82
CA MET A 1 30.73 17.40 -71.87
C MET A 1 29.29 17.62 -72.29
N SER A 2 28.55 16.53 -72.55
CA SER A 2 27.22 16.65 -73.19
C SER A 2 26.15 17.00 -72.15
N LEU A 3 25.25 17.93 -72.49
CA LEU A 3 24.09 18.35 -71.69
C LEU A 3 23.23 17.17 -71.16
N SER A 4 23.35 15.99 -71.78
CA SER A 4 22.68 14.77 -71.35
C SER A 4 23.27 14.13 -70.09
N GLU A 5 24.58 14.25 -69.85
CA GLU A 5 25.23 13.66 -68.66
C GLU A 5 24.97 14.48 -67.41
N ASP A 6 24.99 15.81 -67.52
CA ASP A 6 24.69 16.70 -66.41
C ASP A 6 23.23 16.59 -65.96
N ARG A 7 22.28 16.43 -66.88
CA ARG A 7 20.87 16.14 -66.51
C ARG A 7 20.71 14.83 -65.74
N LYS A 8 21.41 13.77 -66.16
CA LYS A 8 21.35 12.47 -65.47
C LYS A 8 21.96 12.55 -64.07
N ARG A 9 23.11 13.23 -63.91
CA ARG A 9 23.72 13.48 -62.59
C ARG A 9 22.82 14.32 -61.70
N THR A 10 22.19 15.35 -62.23
CA THR A 10 21.27 16.22 -61.49
C THR A 10 20.04 15.44 -61.01
N LEU A 11 19.44 14.60 -61.87
CA LEU A 11 18.31 13.74 -61.49
C LEU A 11 18.69 12.72 -60.42
N LEU A 12 19.88 12.15 -60.50
CA LEU A 12 20.38 11.17 -59.53
C LEU A 12 20.64 11.82 -58.17
N LEU A 13 21.23 13.03 -58.14
CA LEU A 13 21.41 13.82 -56.92
C LEU A 13 20.09 14.23 -56.28
N VAL A 14 19.10 14.64 -57.07
CA VAL A 14 17.75 14.97 -56.58
C VAL A 14 17.06 13.73 -56.02
N GLY A 15 17.22 12.57 -56.66
CA GLY A 15 16.70 11.29 -56.16
C GLY A 15 17.31 10.89 -54.82
N ILE A 16 18.64 10.99 -54.68
CA ILE A 16 19.34 10.71 -53.42
C ILE A 16 18.88 11.69 -52.34
N LEU A 17 18.79 12.99 -52.64
CA LEU A 17 18.33 14.00 -51.69
C LEU A 17 16.90 13.73 -51.23
N GLY A 18 16.01 13.34 -52.15
CA GLY A 18 14.64 12.95 -51.83
C GLY A 18 14.56 11.73 -50.90
N VAL A 19 15.41 10.72 -51.11
CA VAL A 19 15.50 9.55 -50.23
C VAL A 19 16.03 9.93 -48.85
N VAL A 20 17.09 10.75 -48.77
CA VAL A 20 17.67 11.21 -47.49
C VAL A 20 16.66 12.04 -46.70
N LEU A 21 15.96 12.99 -47.35
CA LEU A 21 14.93 13.80 -46.71
C LEU A 21 13.73 12.96 -46.28
N GLY A 22 13.29 12.01 -47.12
CA GLY A 22 12.19 11.09 -46.77
C GLY A 22 12.54 10.18 -45.59
N THR A 23 13.76 9.63 -45.56
CA THR A 23 14.23 8.79 -44.46
C THR A 23 14.38 9.60 -43.18
N GLY A 24 14.91 10.83 -43.26
CA GLY A 24 15.01 11.75 -42.13
C GLY A 24 13.66 12.15 -41.56
N LEU A 25 12.66 12.42 -42.42
CA LEU A 25 11.29 12.74 -41.97
C LEU A 25 10.63 11.54 -41.28
N VAL A 26 10.79 10.32 -41.81
CA VAL A 26 10.28 9.10 -41.18
C VAL A 26 10.93 8.86 -39.83
N GLN A 27 12.25 9.03 -39.71
CA GLN A 27 12.96 8.92 -38.44
C GLN A 27 12.48 9.97 -37.42
N TYR A 28 12.32 11.22 -37.85
CA TYR A 28 11.82 12.30 -36.99
C TYR A 28 10.40 12.01 -36.47
N LEU A 29 9.47 11.62 -37.34
CA LEU A 29 8.10 11.27 -36.94
C LEU A 29 8.06 10.05 -36.02
N TRP A 30 8.93 9.06 -36.26
CA TRP A 30 9.03 7.89 -35.40
C TRP A 30 9.58 8.25 -34.01
N GLN A 31 10.59 9.12 -33.94
CA GLN A 31 11.12 9.64 -32.68
C GLN A 31 10.05 10.42 -31.91
N GLN A 32 9.33 11.33 -32.58
CA GLN A 32 8.26 12.12 -31.97
C GLN A 32 7.16 11.21 -31.38
N LYS A 33 6.78 10.14 -32.09
CA LYS A 33 5.79 9.17 -31.59
C LYS A 33 6.31 8.40 -30.38
N ARG A 34 7.61 8.05 -30.34
CA ARG A 34 8.22 7.39 -29.17
C ARG A 34 8.26 8.30 -27.97
N GLU A 35 8.61 9.58 -28.15
CA GLU A 35 8.60 10.58 -27.08
C GLU A 35 7.18 10.80 -26.55
N ALA A 36 6.18 10.95 -27.42
CA ALA A 36 4.78 11.07 -27.02
C ALA A 36 4.29 9.82 -26.26
N ALA A 37 4.66 8.62 -26.71
CA ALA A 37 4.32 7.38 -26.03
C ALA A 37 5.02 7.26 -24.66
N ALA A 38 6.27 7.69 -24.55
CA ALA A 38 7.02 7.70 -23.29
C ALA A 38 6.40 8.68 -22.27
N VAL A 39 6.03 9.88 -22.72
CA VAL A 39 5.31 10.87 -21.89
C VAL A 39 3.95 10.33 -21.45
N ALA A 40 3.19 9.72 -22.36
CA ALA A 40 1.91 9.09 -22.04
C ALA A 40 2.07 7.94 -21.03
N GLN A 41 3.14 7.14 -21.15
CA GLN A 41 3.44 6.05 -20.22
C GLN A 41 3.89 6.57 -18.85
N ALA A 42 4.69 7.63 -18.80
CA ALA A 42 5.12 8.28 -17.55
C ALA A 42 3.94 8.96 -16.81
N ASN A 43 2.95 9.45 -17.56
CA ASN A 43 1.76 10.09 -17.00
C ASN A 43 0.70 9.11 -16.49
N ARG A 44 0.88 7.80 -16.74
CA ARG A 44 -0.03 6.78 -16.21
C ARG A 44 -0.09 6.85 -14.68
N PRO A 45 -1.28 6.67 -14.08
CA PRO A 45 -1.45 6.81 -12.64
C PRO A 45 -0.56 5.82 -11.85
N GLU A 46 -0.30 4.63 -12.36
CA GLU A 46 0.60 3.65 -11.73
C GLU A 46 2.05 4.15 -11.69
N ALA A 47 2.54 4.70 -12.81
CA ALA A 47 3.89 5.24 -12.91
C ALA A 47 4.06 6.45 -11.98
N ARG A 48 3.06 7.33 -11.92
CA ARG A 48 3.02 8.47 -10.98
C ARG A 48 3.02 8.01 -9.53
N ALA A 49 2.23 6.99 -9.18
CA ALA A 49 2.21 6.43 -7.83
C ALA A 49 3.58 5.86 -7.45
N GLN A 50 4.22 5.09 -8.34
CA GLN A 50 5.54 4.52 -8.08
C GLN A 50 6.63 5.58 -7.93
N ALA A 51 6.65 6.60 -8.79
CA ALA A 51 7.60 7.70 -8.68
C ALA A 51 7.41 8.48 -7.37
N ALA A 52 6.16 8.76 -6.98
CA ALA A 52 5.85 9.45 -5.73
C ALA A 52 6.22 8.62 -4.49
N LEU A 53 6.08 7.29 -4.53
CA LEU A 53 6.56 6.42 -3.46
C LEU A 53 8.09 6.45 -3.34
N GLN A 54 8.82 6.46 -4.46
CA GLN A 54 10.28 6.58 -4.45
C GLN A 54 10.75 7.94 -3.92
N ASP A 55 10.04 9.03 -4.25
CA ASP A 55 10.26 10.35 -3.66
C ASP A 55 10.04 10.32 -2.14
N ALA A 56 8.97 9.67 -1.69
CA ALA A 56 8.64 9.54 -0.26
C ALA A 56 9.71 8.73 0.50
N ASP A 57 10.22 7.65 -0.09
CA ASP A 57 11.29 6.85 0.48
C ASP A 57 12.58 7.67 0.64
N ARG A 58 12.97 8.42 -0.41
CA ARG A 58 14.12 9.31 -0.36
C ARG A 58 13.97 10.39 0.70
N ALA A 59 12.80 11.04 0.79
CA ALA A 59 12.53 12.05 1.80
C ALA A 59 12.54 11.48 3.23
N THR A 60 12.01 10.26 3.41
CA THR A 60 12.04 9.55 4.71
C THR A 60 13.47 9.26 5.14
N LEU A 61 14.32 8.77 4.23
CA LEU A 61 15.74 8.53 4.49
C LEU A 61 16.53 9.82 4.78
N ALA A 62 16.09 10.94 4.19
CA ALA A 62 16.65 12.26 4.46
C ALA A 62 16.07 12.92 5.74
N HIS A 63 15.18 12.24 6.46
CA HIS A 63 14.46 12.77 7.63
C HIS A 63 13.65 14.05 7.34
N ASP A 64 13.25 14.28 6.09
CA ASP A 64 12.39 15.39 5.69
C ASP A 64 10.92 14.94 5.73
N LEU A 65 10.28 15.16 6.88
CA LEU A 65 8.87 14.81 7.08
C LEU A 65 7.93 15.58 6.15
N GLY A 66 8.27 16.82 5.79
CA GLY A 66 7.44 17.66 4.92
C GLY A 66 7.45 17.14 3.49
N ALA A 67 8.64 16.85 2.96
CA ALA A 67 8.78 16.25 1.63
C ALA A 67 8.20 14.84 1.57
N ALA A 68 8.35 14.03 2.64
CA ALA A 68 7.76 12.70 2.73
C ALA A 68 6.23 12.76 2.70
N ASP A 69 5.62 13.67 3.46
CA ASP A 69 4.17 13.88 3.49
C ASP A 69 3.63 14.27 2.09
N GLN A 70 4.25 15.26 1.45
CA GLN A 70 3.85 15.70 0.11
C GLN A 70 4.00 14.59 -0.94
N ALA A 71 5.09 13.82 -0.90
CA ALA A 71 5.30 12.70 -1.81
C ALA A 71 4.25 11.59 -1.59
N LEU A 72 3.91 11.28 -0.33
CA LEU A 72 2.87 10.32 -0.01
C LEU A 72 1.48 10.79 -0.43
N LEU A 73 1.16 12.08 -0.31
CA LEU A 73 -0.10 12.63 -0.81
C LEU A 73 -0.21 12.53 -2.34
N ARG A 74 0.89 12.77 -3.07
CA ARG A 74 0.92 12.54 -4.53
C ARG A 74 0.75 11.06 -4.88
N ALA A 75 1.37 10.16 -4.13
CA ALA A 75 1.19 8.71 -4.31
C ALA A 75 -0.28 8.30 -4.04
N ARG A 76 -0.88 8.88 -3.00
CA ARG A 76 -2.29 8.70 -2.62
C ARG A 76 -3.23 9.05 -3.77
N GLU A 77 -3.08 10.25 -4.33
CA GLU A 77 -3.89 10.75 -5.44
C GLU A 77 -3.73 9.91 -6.70
N ALA A 78 -2.51 9.52 -7.03
CA ALA A 78 -2.23 8.67 -8.18
C ALA A 78 -2.87 7.28 -8.02
N LEU A 79 -2.81 6.69 -6.83
CA LEU A 79 -3.46 5.41 -6.52
C LEU A 79 -4.99 5.52 -6.50
N ASP A 80 -5.54 6.61 -5.98
CA ASP A 80 -7.00 6.84 -6.03
C ASP A 80 -7.48 6.97 -7.49
N ALA A 81 -6.68 7.52 -8.41
CA ALA A 81 -6.96 7.50 -9.85
C ALA A 81 -6.95 6.08 -10.44
N VAL A 82 -5.98 5.22 -10.05
CA VAL A 82 -5.99 3.80 -10.46
C VAL A 82 -7.27 3.12 -9.99
N LEU A 83 -7.68 3.36 -8.75
CA LEU A 83 -8.87 2.73 -8.15
C LEU A 83 -10.19 3.27 -8.69
N LEU A 84 -10.22 4.49 -9.22
CA LEU A 84 -11.40 5.00 -9.95
C LEU A 84 -11.63 4.22 -11.25
N GLU A 85 -10.56 3.90 -11.97
CA GLU A 85 -10.64 3.12 -13.22
C GLU A 85 -10.81 1.63 -12.94
N ARG A 86 -10.15 1.12 -11.90
CA ARG A 86 -10.09 -0.31 -11.54
C ARG A 86 -10.33 -0.49 -10.02
N PRO A 87 -11.59 -0.42 -9.56
CA PRO A 87 -11.92 -0.41 -8.13
C PRO A 87 -11.50 -1.68 -7.36
N THR A 88 -11.37 -2.79 -8.06
CA THR A 88 -10.99 -4.09 -7.50
C THR A 88 -9.51 -4.42 -7.70
N ASP A 89 -8.68 -3.46 -8.16
CA ASP A 89 -7.24 -3.67 -8.28
C ASP A 89 -6.62 -3.84 -6.89
N GLU A 90 -6.33 -5.09 -6.53
CA GLU A 90 -5.81 -5.47 -5.22
C GLU A 90 -4.43 -4.85 -4.94
N GLY A 91 -3.60 -4.71 -5.97
CA GLY A 91 -2.27 -4.12 -5.86
C GLY A 91 -2.37 -2.63 -5.52
N ALA A 92 -3.27 -1.91 -6.19
CA ALA A 92 -3.55 -0.51 -5.92
C ALA A 92 -4.22 -0.33 -4.55
N LEU A 93 -5.20 -1.16 -4.17
CA LEU A 93 -5.84 -1.12 -2.85
C LEU A 93 -4.81 -1.31 -1.73
N ARG A 94 -3.93 -2.31 -1.87
CA ARG A 94 -2.88 -2.59 -0.88
C ARG A 94 -1.83 -1.49 -0.83
N SER A 95 -1.39 -0.98 -1.98
CA SER A 95 -0.45 0.15 -2.02
C SER A 95 -1.06 1.38 -1.35
N ARG A 96 -2.36 1.62 -1.58
CA ARG A 96 -3.08 2.76 -1.00
C ARG A 96 -3.31 2.62 0.51
N LEU A 97 -3.48 1.38 0.99
CA LEU A 97 -3.46 1.05 2.42
C LEU A 97 -2.10 1.39 3.05
N VAL A 98 -1.00 0.95 2.42
CA VAL A 98 0.37 1.22 2.90
C VAL A 98 0.64 2.73 2.92
N VAL A 99 0.24 3.46 1.88
CA VAL A 99 0.36 4.94 1.85
C VAL A 99 -0.39 5.60 3.00
N ALA A 100 -1.61 5.16 3.31
CA ALA A 100 -2.38 5.70 4.43
C ALA A 100 -1.66 5.48 5.78
N ARG A 101 -1.11 4.29 6.02
CA ARG A 101 -0.33 4.01 7.24
C ARG A 101 0.94 4.86 7.32
N ARG A 102 1.65 5.03 6.20
CA ARG A 102 2.84 5.88 6.14
C ARG A 102 2.53 7.35 6.39
N LEU A 103 1.44 7.87 5.82
CA LEU A 103 0.95 9.23 6.10
C LEU A 103 0.62 9.40 7.58
N ALA A 104 -0.02 8.40 8.19
CA ALA A 104 -0.29 8.43 9.62
C ALA A 104 1.01 8.53 10.44
N ASN A 105 1.99 7.66 10.18
CA ASN A 105 3.28 7.68 10.88
C ASN A 105 4.02 9.03 10.71
N VAL A 106 4.02 9.61 9.50
CA VAL A 106 4.60 10.94 9.25
C VAL A 106 3.85 12.03 10.02
N ALA A 107 2.52 11.97 10.05
CA ALA A 107 1.71 12.89 10.84
C ALA A 107 2.00 12.76 12.34
N GLU A 108 2.16 11.54 12.86
CA GLU A 108 2.52 11.31 14.27
C GLU A 108 3.89 11.86 14.64
N GLN A 109 4.90 11.61 13.81
CA GLN A 109 6.25 12.16 14.02
C GLN A 109 6.26 13.69 13.99
N ALA A 110 5.36 14.28 13.22
CA ALA A 110 5.14 15.73 13.17
C ALA A 110 4.20 16.25 14.28
N GLY A 111 3.75 15.41 15.23
CA GLY A 111 2.84 15.81 16.31
C GLY A 111 1.38 16.07 15.87
N ARG A 112 1.01 15.71 14.65
CA ARG A 112 -0.31 15.95 14.03
C ARG A 112 -1.28 14.80 14.30
N ALA A 113 -1.62 14.60 15.58
CA ALA A 113 -2.43 13.45 16.02
C ALA A 113 -3.79 13.31 15.31
N ALA A 114 -4.49 14.42 15.04
CA ALA A 114 -5.77 14.39 14.34
C ALA A 114 -5.64 13.85 12.89
N GLN A 115 -4.59 14.25 12.18
CA GLN A 115 -4.31 13.77 10.82
C GLN A 115 -3.90 12.30 10.83
N ALA A 116 -3.09 11.88 11.80
CA ALA A 116 -2.74 10.47 11.97
C ALA A 116 -3.97 9.59 12.17
N ARG A 117 -4.92 10.04 13.00
CA ARG A 117 -6.20 9.35 13.20
C ARG A 117 -7.00 9.25 11.91
N GLU A 118 -7.10 10.33 11.13
CA GLU A 118 -7.82 10.34 9.86
C GLU A 118 -7.21 9.32 8.88
N HIS A 119 -5.88 9.35 8.73
CA HIS A 119 -5.16 8.43 7.86
C HIS A 119 -5.31 6.96 8.28
N LEU A 120 -5.25 6.65 9.58
CA LEU A 120 -5.48 5.28 10.06
C LEU A 120 -6.95 4.85 9.97
N SER A 121 -7.90 5.78 10.09
CA SER A 121 -9.31 5.48 9.85
C SER A 121 -9.56 5.15 8.38
N ASP A 122 -8.89 5.85 7.45
CA ASP A 122 -8.90 5.49 6.03
C ASP A 122 -8.23 4.13 5.77
N ALA A 123 -7.07 3.88 6.38
CA ALA A 123 -6.39 2.60 6.31
C ALA A 123 -7.29 1.46 6.82
N TRP A 124 -8.01 1.67 7.93
CA TRP A 124 -8.90 0.68 8.52
C TRP A 124 -10.00 0.25 7.55
N ARG A 125 -10.71 1.21 6.94
CA ARG A 125 -11.74 0.92 5.93
C ARG A 125 -11.20 0.09 4.77
N ARG A 126 -9.98 0.39 4.30
CA ARG A 126 -9.34 -0.31 3.18
C ARG A 126 -8.87 -1.71 3.57
N ALA A 127 -8.32 -1.88 4.78
CA ALA A 127 -7.98 -3.18 5.32
C ALA A 127 -9.22 -4.08 5.47
N GLN A 128 -10.35 -3.52 5.92
CA GLN A 128 -11.63 -4.25 5.95
C GLN A 128 -12.06 -4.70 4.55
N ALA A 129 -12.04 -3.80 3.56
CA ALA A 129 -12.39 -4.15 2.18
C ALA A 129 -11.49 -5.25 1.60
N LEU A 130 -10.18 -5.17 1.82
CA LEU A 130 -9.22 -6.20 1.41
C LEU A 130 -9.47 -7.53 2.11
N PHE A 131 -9.79 -7.51 3.40
CA PHE A 131 -10.11 -8.71 4.16
C PHE A 131 -11.41 -9.37 3.67
N GLU A 132 -12.46 -8.59 3.41
CA GLU A 132 -13.72 -9.13 2.88
C GLU A 132 -13.53 -9.75 1.48
N ALA A 133 -12.70 -9.13 0.64
CA ALA A 133 -12.35 -9.70 -0.66
C ALA A 133 -11.50 -10.98 -0.56
N GLN A 134 -10.65 -11.10 0.47
CA GLN A 134 -9.65 -12.16 0.61
C GLN A 134 -9.64 -12.79 2.00
N ARG A 135 -10.80 -13.24 2.49
CA ARG A 135 -10.95 -13.74 3.87
C ARG A 135 -10.01 -14.90 4.23
N THR A 136 -9.62 -15.70 3.24
CA THR A 136 -8.70 -16.84 3.40
C THR A 136 -7.23 -16.46 3.27
N GLY A 137 -6.93 -15.28 2.74
CA GLY A 137 -5.58 -14.80 2.49
C GLY A 137 -4.87 -14.40 3.78
N GLU A 138 -3.71 -15.01 4.04
CA GLU A 138 -2.85 -14.66 5.18
C GLU A 138 -2.55 -13.15 5.21
N ARG A 139 -2.20 -12.59 4.05
CA ARG A 139 -1.83 -11.18 3.97
C ARG A 139 -2.96 -10.23 4.36
N ALA A 140 -4.18 -10.51 3.92
CA ALA A 140 -5.34 -9.67 4.23
C ALA A 140 -5.70 -9.74 5.73
N ARG A 141 -5.56 -10.91 6.36
CA ARG A 141 -5.69 -11.07 7.82
C ARG A 141 -4.66 -10.21 8.57
N LEU A 142 -3.39 -10.29 8.16
CA LEU A 142 -2.31 -9.52 8.78
C LEU A 142 -2.47 -8.02 8.59
N ASP A 143 -2.87 -7.57 7.40
CA ASP A 143 -3.15 -6.16 7.11
C ASP A 143 -4.28 -5.64 8.02
N LEU A 144 -5.37 -6.41 8.20
CA LEU A 144 -6.48 -6.05 9.10
C LEU A 144 -6.05 -5.92 10.57
N LEU A 145 -5.37 -6.94 11.11
CA LEU A 145 -4.91 -6.95 12.50
C LEU A 145 -3.90 -5.84 12.79
N THR A 146 -3.00 -5.58 11.84
CA THR A 146 -1.97 -4.53 12.01
C THR A 146 -2.60 -3.15 12.05
N VAL A 147 -3.49 -2.84 11.11
CA VAL A 147 -4.15 -1.53 11.05
C VAL A 147 -5.05 -1.31 12.27
N ALA A 148 -5.73 -2.35 12.76
CA ALA A 148 -6.52 -2.27 13.98
C ALA A 148 -5.68 -1.81 15.17
N ARG A 149 -4.50 -2.41 15.36
CA ARG A 149 -3.57 -2.07 16.45
C ARG A 149 -3.00 -0.66 16.31
N GLU A 150 -2.63 -0.25 15.11
CA GLU A 150 -2.15 1.11 14.86
C GLU A 150 -3.23 2.16 15.17
N LEU A 151 -4.45 1.93 14.68
CA LEU A 151 -5.59 2.82 14.97
C LEU A 151 -5.91 2.84 16.46
N ALA A 152 -5.91 1.69 17.12
CA ALA A 152 -6.10 1.58 18.57
C ALA A 152 -5.04 2.37 19.34
N ALA A 153 -3.77 2.31 18.94
CA ALA A 153 -2.69 3.07 19.59
C ALA A 153 -2.87 4.60 19.46
N VAL A 154 -3.45 5.09 18.36
CA VAL A 154 -3.81 6.51 18.22
C VAL A 154 -5.02 6.87 19.08
N LEU A 155 -6.05 6.02 19.12
CA LEU A 155 -7.24 6.21 19.95
C LEU A 155 -6.89 6.20 21.46
N ASP A 156 -6.02 5.29 21.89
CA ASP A 156 -5.57 5.22 23.28
C ASP A 156 -4.85 6.50 23.72
N ARG A 157 -3.99 7.07 22.87
CA ARG A 157 -3.33 8.36 23.16
C ARG A 157 -4.30 9.53 23.20
N ALA A 158 -5.43 9.43 22.50
CA ALA A 158 -6.52 10.38 22.60
C ALA A 158 -7.42 10.14 23.84
N GLY A 159 -7.14 9.13 24.66
CA GLY A 159 -7.94 8.75 25.83
C GLY A 159 -9.18 7.92 25.49
N GLU A 160 -9.34 7.48 24.24
CA GLU A 160 -10.50 6.73 23.75
C GLU A 160 -10.30 5.22 23.90
N HIS A 161 -9.97 4.78 25.12
CA HIS A 161 -9.58 3.40 25.42
C HIS A 161 -10.63 2.35 25.06
N SER A 162 -11.91 2.66 25.28
CA SER A 162 -13.00 1.76 24.91
C SER A 162 -13.09 1.58 23.39
N ALA A 163 -12.92 2.67 22.62
CA ALA A 163 -12.91 2.60 21.17
C ALA A 163 -11.67 1.87 20.65
N ALA A 164 -10.49 2.09 21.26
CA ALA A 164 -9.27 1.38 20.94
C ALA A 164 -9.45 -0.14 21.11
N ALA A 165 -9.96 -0.57 22.27
CA ALA A 165 -10.23 -1.96 22.58
C ALA A 165 -11.21 -2.60 21.59
N GLN A 166 -12.31 -1.90 21.30
CA GLN A 166 -13.32 -2.36 20.36
C GLN A 166 -12.73 -2.61 18.96
N ARG A 167 -11.88 -1.71 18.44
CA ARG A 167 -11.27 -1.87 17.11
C ARG A 167 -10.40 -3.12 17.02
N THR A 168 -9.55 -3.36 18.01
CA THR A 168 -8.71 -4.56 18.05
C THR A 168 -9.53 -5.84 18.22
N GLU A 169 -10.59 -5.80 19.03
CA GLU A 169 -11.48 -6.94 19.23
C GLU A 169 -12.29 -7.29 17.98
N GLU A 170 -12.81 -6.29 17.28
CA GLU A 170 -13.50 -6.45 15.99
C GLU A 170 -12.59 -7.13 14.95
N ALA A 171 -11.35 -6.66 14.82
CA ALA A 171 -10.37 -7.23 13.91
C ALA A 171 -10.01 -8.69 14.26
N ALA A 172 -9.74 -8.95 15.54
CA ALA A 172 -9.36 -10.29 16.00
C ALA A 172 -10.49 -11.30 15.78
N LYS A 173 -11.72 -10.97 16.18
CA LYS A 173 -12.90 -11.82 15.96
C LYS A 173 -13.18 -12.07 14.49
N ALA A 174 -13.01 -11.06 13.63
CA ALA A 174 -13.19 -11.23 12.19
C ALA A 174 -12.19 -12.24 11.62
N VAL A 175 -10.92 -12.14 12.00
CA VAL A 175 -9.86 -13.07 11.57
C VAL A 175 -10.09 -14.48 12.13
N GLU A 176 -10.40 -14.63 13.41
CA GLU A 176 -10.75 -15.92 14.01
C GLU A 176 -11.93 -16.58 13.31
N GLY A 177 -12.97 -15.79 13.00
CA GLY A 177 -14.12 -16.26 12.23
C GLY A 177 -13.71 -16.82 10.86
N SER A 178 -12.73 -16.20 10.19
CA SER A 178 -12.18 -16.68 8.91
C SER A 178 -11.26 -17.91 9.03
N LEU A 179 -10.89 -18.29 10.26
CA LEU A 179 -9.99 -19.41 10.56
C LEU A 179 -10.73 -20.63 11.12
N LYS A 180 -12.06 -20.57 11.28
CA LYS A 180 -12.84 -21.70 11.80
C LYS A 180 -12.59 -22.96 10.96
N GLY A 181 -12.12 -24.02 11.62
CA GLY A 181 -11.78 -25.30 10.97
C GLY A 181 -10.44 -25.33 10.24
N LEU A 182 -9.63 -24.27 10.35
CA LEU A 182 -8.32 -24.16 9.73
C LEU A 182 -7.24 -24.03 10.80
N THR A 183 -6.05 -24.60 10.55
CA THR A 183 -4.87 -24.31 11.35
C THR A 183 -4.27 -22.98 10.86
N PRO A 184 -4.27 -21.91 11.67
CA PRO A 184 -3.70 -20.63 11.25
C PRO A 184 -2.18 -20.70 11.09
N PRO A 185 -1.61 -19.99 10.10
CA PRO A 185 -0.17 -19.75 10.02
C PRO A 185 0.36 -19.19 11.35
N HIS A 186 1.62 -19.52 11.68
CA HIS A 186 2.26 -19.05 12.92
C HIS A 186 2.27 -17.52 13.04
N THR A 187 2.55 -16.83 11.93
CA THR A 187 2.50 -15.36 11.78
C THR A 187 1.15 -14.77 12.15
N VAL A 188 0.05 -15.38 11.68
CA VAL A 188 -1.32 -14.95 11.98
C VAL A 188 -1.64 -15.17 13.45
N ARG A 189 -1.17 -16.26 14.06
CA ARG A 189 -1.35 -16.49 15.49
C ARG A 189 -0.64 -15.46 16.35
N LEU A 190 0.63 -15.16 16.06
CA LEU A 190 1.34 -14.09 16.77
C LEU A 190 0.63 -12.74 16.61
N ALA A 191 0.16 -12.42 15.41
CA ALA A 191 -0.61 -11.20 15.19
C ALA A 191 -1.94 -11.17 15.98
N LEU A 192 -2.61 -12.32 16.15
CA LEU A 192 -3.80 -12.45 17.00
C LEU A 192 -3.47 -12.26 18.48
N VAL A 193 -2.35 -12.81 18.98
CA VAL A 193 -1.87 -12.57 20.34
C VAL A 193 -1.70 -11.08 20.58
N ASP A 194 -0.90 -10.40 19.77
CA ASP A 194 -0.66 -8.97 19.90
C ASP A 194 -1.95 -8.13 19.87
N THR A 195 -2.91 -8.55 19.03
CA THR A 195 -4.18 -7.82 18.85
C THR A 195 -5.10 -8.01 20.06
N TRP A 196 -5.18 -9.23 20.60
CA TRP A 196 -5.94 -9.50 21.82
C TRP A 196 -5.31 -8.88 23.06
N GLU A 197 -3.98 -8.82 23.14
CA GLU A 197 -3.30 -8.07 24.20
C GLU A 197 -3.61 -6.58 24.14
N ALA A 198 -3.63 -5.99 22.93
CA ALA A 198 -4.02 -4.60 22.76
C ALA A 198 -5.48 -4.36 23.20
N ALA A 199 -6.39 -5.27 22.86
CA ALA A 199 -7.78 -5.22 23.33
C ALA A 199 -7.87 -5.30 24.86
N ALA A 200 -7.11 -6.21 25.49
CA ALA A 200 -7.07 -6.36 26.94
C ALA A 200 -6.56 -5.10 27.64
N ARG A 201 -5.49 -4.48 27.13
CA ARG A 201 -4.97 -3.20 27.64
C ARG A 201 -5.99 -2.07 27.50
N GLY A 202 -6.64 -1.95 26.34
CA GLY A 202 -7.66 -0.93 26.11
C GLY A 202 -8.86 -1.09 27.06
N HIS A 203 -9.38 -2.31 27.24
CA HIS A 203 -10.46 -2.59 28.20
C HIS A 203 -10.02 -2.32 29.65
N GLY A 204 -8.78 -2.67 30.01
CA GLY A 204 -8.22 -2.36 31.32
C GLY A 204 -8.17 -0.86 31.60
N ALA A 205 -7.70 -0.07 30.62
CA ALA A 205 -7.67 1.39 30.70
C ALA A 205 -9.09 2.01 30.72
N ALA A 206 -10.05 1.39 30.03
CA ALA A 206 -11.46 1.75 30.06
C ALA A 206 -12.20 1.31 31.34
N LYS A 207 -11.51 0.63 32.27
CA LYS A 207 -12.07 0.08 33.53
C LYS A 207 -13.17 -0.96 33.31
N THR A 208 -13.11 -1.71 32.20
CA THR A 208 -14.01 -2.83 31.89
C THR A 208 -13.31 -4.16 32.19
N ALA A 209 -13.14 -4.47 33.48
CA ALA A 209 -12.31 -5.59 33.96
C ALA A 209 -12.68 -6.96 33.35
N ASP A 210 -13.98 -7.28 33.25
CA ASP A 210 -14.43 -8.55 32.67
C ASP A 210 -14.04 -8.69 31.20
N ALA A 211 -14.17 -7.60 30.43
CA ALA A 211 -13.78 -7.56 29.02
C ALA A 211 -12.25 -7.65 28.86
N ALA A 212 -11.49 -7.00 29.76
CA ALA A 212 -10.04 -7.09 29.78
C ALA A 212 -9.56 -8.53 30.06
N ILE A 213 -10.15 -9.20 31.05
CA ILE A 213 -9.87 -10.61 31.37
C ILE A 213 -10.23 -11.52 30.21
N ALA A 214 -11.40 -11.31 29.58
CA ALA A 214 -11.83 -12.10 28.44
C ALA A 214 -10.84 -11.97 27.26
N ALA A 215 -10.42 -10.75 26.92
CA ALA A 215 -9.43 -10.50 25.88
C ALA A 215 -8.05 -11.12 26.22
N ALA A 216 -7.59 -11.00 27.47
CA ALA A 216 -6.33 -11.61 27.90
C ALA A 216 -6.35 -13.14 27.79
N ARG A 217 -7.48 -13.78 28.10
CA ARG A 217 -7.65 -15.23 27.90
C ARG A 217 -7.54 -15.62 26.43
N GLN A 218 -8.06 -14.82 25.51
CA GLN A 218 -7.90 -15.07 24.07
C GLN A 218 -6.43 -14.96 23.65
N ALA A 219 -5.71 -13.95 24.11
CA ALA A 219 -4.28 -13.81 23.84
C ALA A 219 -3.48 -15.05 24.30
N ILE A 220 -3.73 -15.52 25.53
CA ILE A 220 -3.08 -16.72 26.09
C ILE A 220 -3.40 -17.96 25.24
N ALA A 221 -4.66 -18.17 24.87
CA ALA A 221 -5.06 -19.32 24.06
C ALA A 221 -4.32 -19.38 22.71
N HIS A 222 -4.14 -18.24 22.04
CA HIS A 222 -3.37 -18.17 20.79
C HIS A 222 -1.87 -18.37 21.01
N ALA A 223 -1.32 -17.85 22.10
CA ALA A 223 0.09 -18.02 22.46
C ALA A 223 0.43 -19.50 22.75
N GLU A 224 -0.41 -20.19 23.52
CA GLU A 224 -0.27 -21.63 23.76
C GLU A 224 -0.36 -22.43 22.46
N GLY A 225 -1.27 -22.04 21.57
CA GLY A 225 -1.37 -22.61 20.23
C GLY A 225 -0.06 -22.45 19.45
N ALA A 226 0.53 -21.24 19.45
CA ALA A 226 1.77 -20.93 18.73
C ALA A 226 2.96 -21.80 19.21
N VAL A 227 3.14 -21.94 20.52
CA VAL A 227 4.21 -22.76 21.12
C VAL A 227 4.06 -24.24 20.73
N LYS A 228 2.84 -24.79 20.80
CA LYS A 228 2.61 -26.22 20.46
C LYS A 228 2.97 -26.58 19.03
N THR A 229 2.94 -25.63 18.10
CA THR A 229 3.34 -25.87 16.71
C THR A 229 4.82 -25.63 16.42
N SER A 230 5.53 -24.85 17.24
CA SER A 230 6.99 -24.72 17.09
C SER A 230 7.72 -25.98 17.56
N ASP A 231 7.11 -26.74 18.46
CA ASP A 231 7.68 -27.97 19.03
C ASP A 231 7.40 -29.23 18.18
N GLN A 232 6.64 -29.12 17.09
CA GLN A 232 6.44 -30.24 16.16
C GLN A 232 7.61 -30.29 15.17
N PRO A 233 8.41 -31.38 15.14
CA PRO A 233 9.47 -31.51 14.16
C PRO A 233 8.87 -31.49 12.75
N ALA A 234 9.47 -30.71 11.86
CA ALA A 234 9.10 -30.71 10.46
C ALA A 234 9.23 -32.14 9.92
N VAL A 235 8.09 -32.79 9.67
CA VAL A 235 8.08 -34.08 8.98
C VAL A 235 8.47 -33.79 7.54
N ALA A 236 9.71 -34.14 7.19
CA ALA A 236 10.25 -34.12 5.83
C ALA A 236 9.68 -35.28 5.00
#